data_AF-A0A484IEK6-F1
#
_entry.id   AF-A0A484IEK6-F1
#
_cell.length_a   1.000
_cell.length_b   1.000
_cell.length_c   1.000
_cell.angle_alpha   90.00
_cell.angle_beta   90.00
_cell.angle_gamma   90.00
#
_symmetry.space_group_name_H-M   'P 1'
#
loop_
_entity.id
_entity.type
_entity.pdbx_description
1 polymer ?
#
loop_
_entity_poly.entity_id
_entity_poly.type
_entity_poly.pdbx_seq_one_letter_code
_entity_poly.pdbx_strand_id
1 'polypeptide(L)'
;MSISKIIVFFLLVIIVLFYLVSFNSFAFAQVESAFDASSSSEAVTSVNDAILKSLVIISQVAVFGIIFNCFLFSKFLKQTRKDGNNKPYYSVKQDVYLNTRILKKVFFIVIICSVSIVFFSTCIILLQSYQLSQNLELDIYSAFDILFTTSVGQVWMLRIGTSFAIMTLVIILYYLYRLRGRAIFNNSDNLDNHTTNRINHSSDNKLSQIFLLTAMIISSINLYSNSMVSHSNSLPSYSTLAVSMDWIHFMAVSIWIGGLFYLSLILTRNLKPVDYDSKSNSNITFSSTYDDLISVHNSSISLMNFSFVAIIALCVIGVSGLYLGYIHLQNLHSVFSTLYGQLLVLKLGLAFPLIFIGRYNQLKIFEYTSLISNLIKNIDDKASNTTNIASRQYQENRIMMLKSLCRTLKVESILGIAVLIVASFLSVTSPPSLEVFNGFSDDIRIQIASDSRDSSFIYLVITLAVIISVIAVVNFRKNQKQIEKIFAIMDSGF
;
A
#
# COMPACT_ATOMS: atom_id res chain seq x y z
N MET A 1 4.73 -7.85 18.61
CA MET A 1 6.13 -7.85 18.14
C MET A 1 6.92 -7.01 19.14
N SER A 2 7.97 -7.54 19.79
CA SER A 2 8.62 -6.83 20.90
C SER A 2 9.28 -5.53 20.41
N ILE A 3 9.18 -4.47 21.22
CA ILE A 3 9.71 -3.12 20.94
C ILE A 3 11.22 -3.16 20.62
N SER A 4 11.98 -4.11 21.19
CA SER A 4 13.42 -4.24 20.93
C SER A 4 13.73 -4.68 19.50
N LYS A 5 12.99 -5.64 18.95
CA LYS A 5 13.18 -6.13 17.57
C LYS A 5 12.94 -5.04 16.52
N ILE A 6 12.17 -4.02 16.87
CA ILE A 6 11.74 -2.95 15.96
C ILE A 6 12.67 -1.74 16.04
N ILE A 7 13.16 -1.40 17.24
CA ILE A 7 14.26 -0.44 17.38
C ILE A 7 15.48 -0.97 16.63
N VAL A 8 15.77 -2.27 16.75
CA VAL A 8 16.83 -2.92 15.95
C VAL A 8 16.55 -2.83 14.45
N PHE A 9 15.31 -3.03 14.00
CA PHE A 9 14.96 -2.85 12.58
C PHE A 9 15.21 -1.42 12.09
N PHE A 10 14.73 -0.39 12.81
CA PHE A 10 14.95 1.01 12.40
C PHE A 10 16.43 1.42 12.49
N LEU A 11 17.15 0.97 13.52
CA LEU A 11 18.58 1.21 13.66
C LEU A 11 19.36 0.55 12.52
N LEU A 12 18.98 -0.68 12.14
CA LEU A 12 19.55 -1.40 11.01
C LEU A 12 19.26 -0.69 9.68
N VAL A 13 18.04 -0.18 9.48
CA VAL A 13 17.68 0.63 8.30
C VAL A 13 18.53 1.91 8.22
N ILE A 14 18.75 2.60 9.34
CA ILE A 14 19.61 3.80 9.41
C ILE A 14 21.07 3.44 9.11
N ILE A 15 21.61 2.37 9.71
CA ILE A 15 22.99 1.92 9.50
C ILE A 15 23.20 1.48 8.05
N VAL A 16 22.26 0.72 7.48
CA VAL A 16 22.32 0.32 6.08
C VAL A 16 22.28 1.54 5.19
N LEU A 17 21.38 2.50 5.41
CA LEU A 17 21.34 3.72 4.59
C LEU A 17 22.61 4.56 4.70
N PHE A 18 23.17 4.70 5.91
CA PHE A 18 24.44 5.40 6.13
C PHE A 18 25.60 4.73 5.39
N TYR A 19 25.68 3.40 5.44
CA TYR A 19 26.68 2.62 4.71
C TYR A 19 26.49 2.77 3.19
N LEU A 20 25.25 2.70 2.69
CA LEU A 20 24.94 2.81 1.27
C LEU A 20 25.26 4.19 0.68
N VAL A 21 24.94 5.27 1.39
CA VAL A 21 25.22 6.64 0.94
C VAL A 21 26.73 6.92 0.98
N SER A 22 27.41 6.48 2.02
CA SER A 22 28.87 6.69 2.17
C SER A 22 29.68 5.88 1.15
N PHE A 23 29.28 4.65 0.85
CA PHE A 23 30.00 3.77 -0.08
C PHE A 23 29.83 4.18 -1.55
N ASN A 24 28.63 4.58 -1.96
CA ASN A 24 28.39 5.11 -3.32
C ASN A 24 29.20 6.39 -3.59
N SER A 25 29.34 7.26 -2.58
CA SER A 25 30.14 8.49 -2.70
C SER A 25 31.63 8.21 -2.94
N PHE A 26 32.13 7.04 -2.51
CA PHE A 26 33.51 6.62 -2.71
C PHE A 26 33.75 6.02 -4.11
N ALA A 27 32.75 5.36 -4.67
CA ALA A 27 32.85 4.70 -5.97
C ALA A 27 32.59 5.62 -7.16
N PHE A 28 31.70 6.62 -7.03
CA PHE A 28 31.58 7.67 -8.06
C PHE A 28 32.89 8.46 -8.23
N ALA A 29 33.73 8.54 -7.19
CA ALA A 29 35.07 9.13 -7.27
C ALA A 29 36.09 8.29 -8.08
N GLN A 30 35.79 7.04 -8.44
CA GLN A 30 36.67 6.17 -9.25
C GLN A 30 36.24 6.05 -10.72
N VAL A 31 35.02 6.48 -11.09
CA VAL A 31 34.45 6.28 -12.45
C VAL A 31 34.61 7.51 -13.36
N GLU A 32 35.22 8.60 -12.87
CA GLU A 32 35.44 9.84 -13.63
C GLU A 32 36.48 9.73 -14.78
N SER A 33 36.94 8.51 -15.09
CA SER A 33 37.78 8.25 -16.26
C SER A 33 37.01 7.49 -17.35
N ALA A 34 36.73 8.20 -18.44
CA ALA A 34 36.21 7.75 -19.73
C ALA A 34 34.68 7.61 -19.85
N PHE A 35 34.05 8.57 -20.53
CA PHE A 35 33.29 8.35 -21.78
C PHE A 35 32.77 9.70 -22.31
N ASP A 36 33.13 10.05 -23.55
CA ASP A 36 32.53 11.16 -24.30
C ASP A 36 31.14 10.73 -24.81
N ALA A 37 30.08 11.45 -24.41
CA ALA A 37 28.74 11.28 -24.95
C ALA A 37 28.09 12.65 -25.14
N SER A 38 28.35 13.29 -26.28
CA SER A 38 27.68 14.52 -26.69
C SER A 38 26.19 14.27 -26.97
N SER A 39 25.30 14.63 -26.03
CA SER A 39 23.97 15.25 -26.23
C SER A 39 23.04 14.95 -25.05
N SER A 40 22.73 15.95 -24.22
CA SER A 40 21.67 15.84 -23.21
C SER A 40 20.75 17.07 -23.22
N SER A 41 19.58 16.92 -23.85
CA SER A 41 18.41 17.72 -23.51
C SER A 41 17.53 16.91 -22.58
N GLU A 42 17.10 17.50 -21.46
CA GLU A 42 16.06 16.93 -20.61
C GLU A 42 14.80 16.71 -21.46
N ALA A 43 14.52 15.47 -21.87
CA ALA A 43 13.40 15.14 -22.72
C ALA A 43 12.37 14.31 -21.95
N VAL A 44 11.14 14.81 -21.87
CA VAL A 44 9.97 13.96 -21.58
C VAL A 44 9.75 13.11 -22.81
N THR A 45 10.03 11.80 -22.73
CA THR A 45 9.97 10.93 -23.92
C THR A 45 8.57 10.88 -24.53
N SER A 46 7.50 10.95 -23.72
CA SER A 46 6.12 11.12 -24.17
C SER A 46 5.11 11.33 -23.02
N VAL A 47 4.24 12.34 -23.11
CA VAL A 47 3.10 12.52 -22.18
C VAL A 47 2.13 11.34 -22.24
N ASN A 48 1.93 10.76 -23.42
CA ASN A 48 1.04 9.61 -23.60
C ASN A 48 1.58 8.36 -22.90
N ASP A 49 2.91 8.15 -22.92
CA ASP A 49 3.57 7.06 -22.18
C ASP A 49 3.39 7.25 -20.66
N ALA A 50 3.54 8.48 -20.16
CA ALA A 50 3.35 8.79 -18.75
C ALA A 50 1.91 8.52 -18.26
N ILE A 51 0.90 8.86 -19.06
CA ILE A 51 -0.50 8.60 -18.74
C ILE A 51 -0.77 7.09 -18.71
N LEU A 52 -0.35 6.33 -19.73
CA LEU A 52 -0.54 4.88 -19.75
C LEU A 52 0.19 4.18 -18.60
N LYS A 53 1.44 4.60 -18.31
CA LYS A 53 2.20 4.12 -17.15
C LYS A 53 1.50 4.41 -15.84
N SER A 54 0.86 5.58 -15.69
CA SER A 54 0.10 5.90 -14.47
C SER A 54 -0.99 4.85 -14.20
N LEU A 55 -1.72 4.44 -15.23
CA LEU A 55 -2.82 3.47 -15.12
C LEU A 55 -2.31 2.07 -14.78
N VAL A 56 -1.17 1.66 -15.34
CA VAL A 56 -0.51 0.40 -14.98
C VAL A 56 -0.04 0.44 -13.52
N ILE A 57 0.67 1.49 -13.09
CA ILE A 57 1.20 1.62 -11.74
C ILE A 57 0.06 1.65 -10.70
N ILE A 58 -1.01 2.42 -10.94
CA ILE A 58 -2.18 2.47 -10.05
C ILE A 58 -2.79 1.07 -9.90
N SER A 59 -2.97 0.33 -11.00
CA SER A 59 -3.53 -1.03 -10.95
C SER A 59 -2.61 -2.03 -10.24
N GLN A 60 -1.29 -1.97 -10.44
CA GLN A 60 -0.33 -2.82 -9.74
C GLN A 60 -0.30 -2.55 -8.23
N VAL A 61 -0.24 -1.27 -7.85
CA VAL A 61 -0.28 -0.82 -6.45
C VAL A 61 -1.59 -1.27 -5.80
N ALA A 62 -2.72 -1.18 -6.50
CA ALA A 62 -4.02 -1.64 -6.02
C ALA A 62 -4.05 -3.16 -5.80
N VAL A 63 -3.60 -3.96 -6.77
CA VAL A 63 -3.62 -5.43 -6.69
C VAL A 63 -2.82 -5.92 -5.48
N PHE A 64 -1.55 -5.53 -5.37
CA PHE A 64 -0.70 -6.00 -4.27
C PHE A 64 -1.21 -5.49 -2.92
N GLY A 65 -1.57 -4.21 -2.82
CA GLY A 65 -2.04 -3.62 -1.57
C GLY A 65 -3.37 -4.19 -1.09
N ILE A 66 -4.33 -4.46 -1.98
CA ILE A 66 -5.60 -5.09 -1.62
C ILE A 66 -5.39 -6.52 -1.13
N ILE A 67 -4.55 -7.31 -1.83
CA ILE A 67 -4.23 -8.70 -1.43
C ILE A 67 -3.53 -8.72 -0.07
N PHE A 68 -2.51 -7.87 0.12
CA PHE A 68 -1.76 -7.75 1.36
C PHE A 68 -2.67 -7.41 2.54
N ASN A 69 -3.51 -6.38 2.39
CA ASN A 69 -4.40 -5.95 3.45
C ASN A 69 -5.49 -6.97 3.74
N CYS A 70 -6.04 -7.64 2.71
CA CYS A 70 -6.96 -8.74 2.89
C CYS A 70 -6.33 -9.90 3.68
N PHE A 71 -5.09 -10.27 3.35
CA PHE A 71 -4.34 -11.28 4.10
C PHE A 71 -4.12 -10.87 5.56
N LEU A 72 -3.69 -9.63 5.78
CA LEU A 72 -3.44 -9.07 7.10
C LEU A 72 -4.70 -9.06 7.98
N PHE A 73 -5.83 -8.56 7.47
CA PHE A 73 -7.09 -8.55 8.21
C PHE A 73 -7.64 -9.95 8.47
N SER A 74 -7.47 -10.89 7.54
CA SER A 74 -7.86 -12.28 7.74
C SER A 74 -7.13 -12.94 8.92
N LYS A 75 -5.88 -12.53 9.17
CA LYS A 75 -5.07 -13.01 10.29
C LYS A 75 -5.48 -12.38 11.61
N PHE A 76 -5.73 -11.06 11.62
CA PHE A 76 -6.13 -10.34 12.84
C PHE A 76 -7.51 -10.76 13.36
N LEU A 77 -8.50 -10.92 12.48
CA LEU A 77 -9.83 -11.42 12.85
C LEU A 77 -9.80 -12.86 13.41
N LYS A 78 -8.77 -13.64 13.07
CA LYS A 78 -8.58 -15.01 13.59
C LYS A 78 -8.02 -15.02 15.02
N GLN A 79 -7.25 -13.99 15.39
CA GLN A 79 -6.64 -13.88 16.72
C GLN A 79 -7.72 -13.62 17.78
N THR A 80 -8.60 -12.63 17.55
CA THR A 80 -9.75 -12.34 18.43
C THR A 80 -10.77 -13.47 18.51
N ARG A 81 -10.80 -14.36 17.51
CA ARG A 81 -11.67 -15.55 17.48
C ARG A 81 -11.18 -16.69 18.37
N LYS A 82 -9.90 -16.72 18.77
CA LYS A 82 -9.35 -17.80 19.62
C LYS A 82 -9.67 -17.61 21.11
N ASP A 83 -9.87 -16.37 21.56
CA ASP A 83 -10.12 -16.06 22.97
C ASP A 83 -11.59 -16.24 23.37
N GLY A 84 -12.53 -16.11 22.41
CA GLY A 84 -13.96 -16.35 22.65
C GLY A 84 -14.39 -17.79 22.35
N ASN A 85 -14.11 -18.74 23.25
CA ASN A 85 -14.41 -20.16 23.04
C ASN A 85 -15.91 -20.53 22.97
N ASN A 86 -16.81 -19.64 23.39
CA ASN A 86 -18.26 -19.87 23.45
C ASN A 86 -19.06 -18.83 22.65
N LYS A 87 -19.00 -18.89 21.31
CA LYS A 87 -19.89 -18.10 20.46
C LYS A 87 -21.15 -18.88 20.07
N PRO A 88 -22.36 -18.31 20.19
CA PRO A 88 -23.60 -18.97 19.76
C PRO A 88 -23.59 -19.21 18.25
N TYR A 89 -24.14 -20.34 17.79
CA TYR A 89 -24.13 -20.82 16.40
C TYR A 89 -24.58 -19.78 15.36
N TYR A 90 -25.53 -18.90 15.70
CA TYR A 90 -26.00 -17.79 14.83
C TYR A 90 -24.89 -16.79 14.47
N SER A 91 -23.98 -16.48 15.40
CA SER A 91 -22.86 -15.56 15.16
C SER A 91 -21.86 -16.12 14.13
N VAL A 92 -21.72 -17.45 14.04
CA VAL A 92 -20.82 -18.12 13.08
C VAL A 92 -21.35 -18.01 11.65
N LYS A 93 -22.67 -18.14 11.46
CA LYS A 93 -23.32 -18.03 10.14
C LYS A 93 -23.22 -16.60 9.59
N GLN A 94 -23.40 -15.60 10.45
CA GLN A 94 -23.26 -14.18 10.11
C GLN A 94 -21.81 -13.80 9.75
N ASP A 95 -20.82 -14.27 10.53
CA ASP A 95 -19.40 -14.05 10.27
C ASP A 95 -18.95 -14.65 8.92
N VAL A 96 -19.45 -15.85 8.57
CA VAL A 96 -19.18 -16.47 7.27
C VAL A 96 -19.78 -15.64 6.15
N TYR A 97 -21.04 -15.20 6.27
CA TYR A 97 -21.69 -14.38 5.25
C TYR A 97 -20.95 -13.05 5.01
N LEU A 98 -20.57 -12.35 6.08
CA LEU A 98 -19.85 -11.08 5.97
C LEU A 98 -18.49 -11.25 5.29
N ASN A 99 -17.74 -12.28 5.66
CA ASN A 99 -16.47 -12.62 5.04
C ASN A 99 -16.64 -12.99 3.56
N THR A 100 -17.71 -13.74 3.20
CA THR A 100 -18.02 -14.04 1.79
C THR A 100 -18.25 -12.79 0.96
N ARG A 101 -18.90 -11.78 1.55
CA ARG A 101 -19.21 -10.51 0.88
C ARG A 101 -17.98 -9.66 0.68
N ILE A 102 -17.09 -9.61 1.67
CA ILE A 102 -15.80 -8.91 1.60
C ILE A 102 -14.92 -9.55 0.50
N LEU A 103 -14.75 -10.87 0.53
CA LEU A 103 -13.94 -11.61 -0.44
C LEU A 103 -14.46 -11.45 -1.88
N LYS A 104 -15.79 -11.52 -2.09
CA LYS A 104 -16.39 -11.27 -3.42
C LYS A 104 -16.00 -9.91 -3.99
N LYS A 105 -16.03 -8.85 -3.18
CA LYS A 105 -15.63 -7.50 -3.60
C LYS A 105 -14.13 -7.42 -3.89
N VAL A 106 -13.30 -8.00 -3.03
CA VAL A 106 -11.84 -8.10 -3.23
C VAL A 106 -11.55 -8.75 -4.58
N PHE A 107 -12.14 -9.92 -4.86
CA PHE A 107 -11.91 -10.63 -6.11
C PHE A 107 -12.34 -9.85 -7.34
N PHE A 108 -13.52 -9.22 -7.30
CA PHE A 108 -14.01 -8.41 -8.41
C PHE A 108 -13.05 -7.24 -8.72
N ILE A 109 -12.59 -6.52 -7.70
CA ILE A 109 -11.66 -5.39 -7.88
C ILE A 109 -10.30 -5.88 -8.39
N VAL A 110 -9.75 -6.95 -7.82
CA VAL A 110 -8.44 -7.49 -8.23
C VAL A 110 -8.47 -7.98 -9.68
N ILE A 111 -9.56 -8.62 -10.13
CA ILE A 111 -9.72 -9.04 -11.54
C ILE A 111 -9.74 -7.82 -12.45
N ILE A 112 -10.53 -6.78 -12.13
CA ILE A 112 -10.58 -5.55 -12.93
C ILE A 112 -9.20 -4.90 -13.06
N CYS A 113 -8.47 -4.77 -11.94
CA CYS A 113 -7.13 -4.21 -11.97
C CYS A 113 -6.15 -5.10 -12.75
N SER A 114 -6.25 -6.42 -12.66
CA SER A 114 -5.39 -7.35 -13.42
C SER A 114 -5.64 -7.25 -14.93
N VAL A 115 -6.91 -7.15 -15.34
CA VAL A 115 -7.28 -6.91 -16.75
C VAL A 115 -6.77 -5.53 -17.22
N SER A 116 -6.88 -4.52 -16.37
CA SER A 116 -6.35 -3.18 -16.64
C SER A 116 -4.83 -3.18 -16.85
N ILE A 117 -4.07 -3.94 -16.05
CA ILE A 117 -2.61 -4.09 -16.23
C ILE A 117 -2.31 -4.67 -17.60
N VAL A 118 -2.99 -5.74 -18.01
CA VAL A 118 -2.79 -6.37 -19.32
C VAL A 118 -3.08 -5.37 -20.43
N PHE A 119 -4.25 -4.73 -20.41
CA PHE A 119 -4.69 -3.79 -21.44
C PHE A 119 -3.74 -2.59 -21.59
N PHE A 120 -3.40 -1.91 -20.51
CA PHE A 120 -2.54 -0.73 -20.60
C PHE A 120 -1.08 -1.11 -20.87
N SER A 121 -0.60 -2.26 -20.40
CA SER A 121 0.74 -2.75 -20.75
C SER A 121 0.85 -3.08 -22.25
N THR A 122 -0.20 -3.64 -22.86
CA THR A 122 -0.24 -3.83 -24.33
C THR A 122 -0.30 -2.51 -25.08
N CYS A 123 -1.04 -1.52 -24.59
CA CYS A 123 -1.04 -0.19 -25.19
C CYS A 123 0.33 0.49 -25.12
N ILE A 124 1.08 0.32 -24.02
CA ILE A 124 2.43 0.91 -23.87
C ILE A 124 3.39 0.35 -24.92
N ILE A 125 3.49 -0.98 -25.05
CA ILE A 125 4.43 -1.57 -26.02
C ILE A 125 4.05 -1.21 -27.46
N LEU A 126 2.75 -1.17 -27.78
CA LEU A 126 2.28 -0.76 -29.12
C LEU A 126 2.60 0.72 -29.40
N LEU A 127 2.42 1.60 -28.41
CA LEU A 127 2.77 3.02 -28.54
C LEU A 127 4.27 3.17 -28.77
N GLN A 128 5.10 2.45 -28.01
CA GLN A 128 6.56 2.48 -28.15
C GLN A 128 7.00 1.91 -29.51
N SER A 129 6.37 0.85 -30.01
CA SER A 129 6.64 0.31 -31.35
C SER A 129 6.26 1.30 -32.45
N TYR A 130 5.15 2.02 -32.29
CA TYR A 130 4.76 3.08 -33.23
C TYR A 130 5.77 4.23 -33.25
N GLN A 131 6.18 4.72 -32.07
CA GLN A 131 7.18 5.79 -31.96
C GLN A 131 8.53 5.36 -32.55
N LEU A 132 8.94 4.11 -32.31
CA LEU A 132 10.19 3.57 -32.83
C LEU A 132 10.14 3.40 -34.37
N SER A 133 9.01 2.92 -34.90
CA SER A 133 8.76 2.80 -36.35
C SER A 133 8.89 4.15 -37.06
N GLN A 134 8.34 5.22 -36.47
CA GLN A 134 8.48 6.57 -37.02
C GLN A 134 9.93 7.07 -36.98
N ASN A 135 10.65 6.84 -35.89
CA ASN A 135 12.01 7.34 -35.72
C ASN A 135 13.04 6.61 -36.60
N LEU A 136 12.80 5.33 -36.90
CA LEU A 136 13.72 4.51 -37.70
C LEU A 136 13.24 4.29 -39.14
N GLU A 137 12.10 4.88 -39.53
CA GLU A 137 11.44 4.65 -40.82
C GLU A 137 11.23 3.16 -41.15
N LEU A 138 10.92 2.36 -40.12
CA LEU A 138 10.70 0.91 -40.22
C LEU A 138 9.21 0.57 -40.19
N ASP A 139 8.85 -0.61 -40.69
CA ASP A 139 7.51 -1.17 -40.49
C ASP A 139 7.23 -1.39 -38.99
N ILE A 140 5.98 -1.15 -38.57
CA ILE A 140 5.54 -1.33 -37.17
C ILE A 140 5.81 -2.75 -36.67
N TYR A 141 5.70 -3.75 -37.55
CA TYR A 141 5.97 -5.15 -37.20
C TYR A 141 7.45 -5.37 -36.87
N SER A 142 8.36 -4.85 -37.68
CA SER A 142 9.80 -4.94 -37.44
C SER A 142 10.20 -4.16 -36.18
N ALA A 143 9.62 -2.97 -35.96
CA ALA A 143 9.82 -2.20 -34.74
C ALA A 143 9.32 -2.94 -33.49
N PHE A 144 8.18 -3.66 -33.59
CA PHE A 144 7.68 -4.51 -32.51
C PHE A 144 8.62 -5.68 -32.22
N ASP A 145 9.15 -6.35 -33.25
CA ASP A 145 10.07 -7.48 -33.07
C ASP A 145 11.38 -7.05 -32.36
N ILE A 146 11.91 -5.87 -32.73
CA ILE A 146 13.03 -5.24 -32.02
C ILE A 146 12.67 -5.01 -30.55
N LEU A 147 11.54 -4.36 -30.25
CA LEU A 147 11.12 -4.11 -28.87
C LEU A 147 10.85 -5.40 -28.08
N PHE A 148 10.29 -6.42 -28.72
CA PHE A 148 9.97 -7.70 -28.10
C PHE A 148 11.23 -8.46 -27.67
N THR A 149 12.32 -8.38 -28.44
CA THR A 149 13.61 -9.00 -28.12
C THR A 149 14.42 -8.23 -27.07
N THR A 150 14.10 -6.95 -26.83
CA THR A 150 14.74 -6.13 -25.81
C THR A 150 14.19 -6.35 -24.39
N SER A 151 14.81 -5.68 -23.40
CA SER A 151 14.36 -5.69 -22.00
C SER A 151 12.91 -5.19 -21.81
N VAL A 152 12.43 -4.31 -22.70
CA VAL A 152 11.03 -3.82 -22.70
C VAL A 152 10.05 -4.95 -22.98
N GLY A 153 10.34 -5.80 -23.96
CA GLY A 153 9.56 -6.99 -24.28
C GLY A 153 9.51 -8.00 -23.14
N GLN A 154 10.64 -8.22 -22.45
CA GLN A 154 10.69 -9.09 -21.27
C GLN A 154 9.79 -8.57 -20.13
N VAL A 155 9.81 -7.26 -19.88
CA VAL A 155 8.98 -6.61 -18.87
C VAL A 155 7.49 -6.73 -19.22
N TRP A 156 7.15 -6.52 -20.49
CA TRP A 156 5.79 -6.71 -20.98
C TRP A 156 5.30 -8.15 -20.78
N MET A 157 6.11 -9.14 -21.15
CA MET A 157 5.81 -10.57 -20.93
C MET A 157 5.61 -10.90 -19.45
N LEU A 158 6.48 -10.38 -18.58
CA LEU A 158 6.38 -10.58 -17.13
C LEU A 158 5.07 -10.01 -16.59
N ARG A 159 4.67 -8.80 -17.00
CA ARG A 159 3.41 -8.16 -16.58
C ARG A 159 2.19 -8.97 -17.02
N ILE A 160 2.18 -9.45 -18.25
CA ILE A 160 1.09 -10.28 -18.78
C ILE A 160 1.00 -11.61 -18.03
N GLY A 161 2.11 -12.36 -17.97
CA GLY A 161 2.15 -13.67 -17.34
C GLY A 161 1.74 -13.65 -15.87
N THR A 162 2.27 -12.70 -15.10
CA THR A 162 1.90 -12.55 -13.68
C THR A 162 0.46 -12.08 -13.48
N SER A 163 -0.08 -11.22 -14.35
CA SER A 163 -1.48 -10.77 -14.25
C SER A 163 -2.48 -11.90 -14.54
N PHE A 164 -2.19 -12.73 -15.55
CA PHE A 164 -2.99 -13.93 -15.81
C PHE A 164 -2.89 -14.93 -14.65
N ALA A 165 -1.70 -15.15 -14.08
CA ALA A 165 -1.53 -16.02 -12.92
C ALA A 165 -2.29 -15.52 -11.68
N ILE A 166 -2.32 -14.21 -11.43
CA ILE A 166 -3.12 -13.63 -10.34
C ILE A 166 -4.61 -13.84 -10.60
N MET A 167 -5.07 -13.58 -11.84
CA MET A 167 -6.48 -13.74 -12.21
C MET A 167 -6.95 -15.19 -12.05
N THR A 168 -6.19 -16.17 -12.54
CA THR A 168 -6.54 -17.60 -12.39
C THR A 168 -6.59 -18.00 -10.92
N LEU A 169 -5.61 -17.58 -10.13
CA LEU A 169 -5.55 -17.91 -8.71
C LEU A 169 -6.69 -17.29 -7.89
N VAL A 170 -7.07 -16.05 -8.21
CA VAL A 170 -8.22 -15.37 -7.60
C VAL A 170 -9.55 -16.04 -7.99
N ILE A 171 -9.70 -16.48 -9.24
CA ILE A 171 -10.89 -17.22 -9.69
C ILE A 171 -11.00 -18.58 -8.98
N ILE A 172 -9.88 -19.31 -8.85
CA ILE A 172 -9.83 -20.58 -8.11
C ILE A 172 -10.24 -20.36 -6.65
N LEU A 173 -9.64 -19.36 -5.99
CA LEU A 173 -9.99 -18.97 -4.62
C LEU A 173 -11.48 -18.65 -4.46
N TYR A 174 -12.04 -17.88 -5.39
CA TYR A 174 -13.46 -17.54 -5.39
C TYR A 174 -14.34 -18.79 -5.51
N TYR A 175 -13.99 -19.71 -6.41
CA TYR A 175 -14.74 -20.94 -6.62
C TYR A 175 -14.70 -21.85 -5.40
N LEU A 176 -13.51 -22.10 -4.82
CA LEU A 176 -13.34 -22.88 -3.59
C LEU A 176 -14.19 -22.30 -2.44
N TYR A 177 -14.20 -20.98 -2.32
CA TYR A 177 -14.93 -20.30 -1.27
C TYR A 177 -16.46 -20.32 -1.50
N ARG A 178 -16.91 -20.24 -2.76
CA ARG A 178 -18.33 -20.39 -3.12
C ARG A 178 -18.86 -21.80 -2.84
N LEU A 179 -18.08 -22.83 -3.19
CA LEU A 179 -18.44 -24.22 -2.88
C LEU A 179 -18.61 -24.43 -1.38
N ARG A 180 -17.67 -23.90 -0.58
CA ARG A 180 -17.73 -23.95 0.89
C ARG A 180 -18.98 -23.29 1.46
N GLY A 181 -19.34 -22.11 0.95
CA GLY A 181 -20.56 -21.40 1.38
C GLY A 181 -21.84 -22.21 1.18
N ARG A 182 -21.93 -22.99 0.09
CA ARG A 182 -23.07 -23.88 -0.19
C ARG A 182 -23.11 -25.10 0.74
N ALA A 183 -21.97 -25.72 1.01
CA ALA A 183 -21.89 -26.89 1.90
C ALA A 183 -22.33 -26.56 3.34
N ILE A 184 -21.90 -25.40 3.87
CA ILE A 184 -22.31 -24.94 5.21
C ILE A 184 -23.81 -24.64 5.27
N PHE A 185 -24.39 -24.10 4.20
CA PHE A 185 -25.82 -23.80 4.15
C PHE A 185 -26.66 -25.09 4.09
N ASN A 186 -26.28 -26.05 3.25
CA ASN A 186 -27.03 -27.31 3.10
C ASN A 186 -26.96 -28.24 4.32
N ASN A 187 -25.83 -28.27 5.04
CA ASN A 187 -25.71 -29.04 6.28
C ASN A 187 -26.40 -28.37 7.49
N SER A 188 -26.94 -27.16 7.35
CA SER A 188 -27.67 -26.45 8.42
C SER A 188 -29.01 -27.11 8.75
N ASP A 189 -29.57 -27.90 7.82
CA ASP A 189 -30.92 -28.45 7.94
C ASP A 189 -30.93 -29.87 8.56
N ASN A 190 -29.76 -30.48 8.77
CA ASN A 190 -29.60 -31.81 9.36
C ASN A 190 -28.36 -31.87 10.27
N LEU A 191 -28.56 -32.20 11.56
CA LEU A 191 -27.60 -32.55 12.63
C LEU A 191 -27.07 -31.48 13.61
N ASP A 192 -27.25 -31.83 14.89
CA ASP A 192 -26.42 -31.49 16.05
C ASP A 192 -24.95 -31.84 15.80
N ASN A 193 -24.09 -30.84 15.62
CA ASN A 193 -22.68 -31.06 15.24
C ASN A 193 -21.74 -30.01 15.86
N HIS A 194 -21.45 -30.16 17.15
CA HIS A 194 -20.48 -29.32 17.87
C HIS A 194 -19.00 -29.72 17.62
N THR A 195 -18.72 -30.96 17.19
CA THR A 195 -17.35 -31.52 17.10
C THR A 195 -16.79 -31.62 15.68
N THR A 196 -17.60 -31.99 14.69
CA THR A 196 -17.16 -32.18 13.29
C THR A 196 -16.88 -30.86 12.55
N ASN A 197 -17.56 -29.77 12.91
CA ASN A 197 -17.39 -28.45 12.27
C ASN A 197 -16.09 -27.72 12.64
N ARG A 198 -15.46 -28.01 13.81
CA ARG A 198 -14.22 -27.33 14.24
C ARG A 198 -12.99 -27.76 13.43
N ILE A 199 -12.89 -29.04 13.06
CA ILE A 199 -11.71 -29.61 12.38
C ILE A 199 -11.64 -29.12 10.92
N ASN A 200 -12.75 -29.19 10.18
CA ASN A 200 -12.83 -28.74 8.77
C ASN A 200 -12.59 -27.23 8.63
N HIS A 201 -13.18 -26.41 9.51
CA HIS A 201 -13.00 -24.95 9.46
C HIS A 201 -11.53 -24.51 9.68
N SER A 202 -10.72 -25.31 10.39
CA SER A 202 -9.31 -24.98 10.66
C SER A 202 -8.38 -25.24 9.47
N SER A 203 -8.61 -26.34 8.74
CA SER A 203 -7.82 -26.76 7.57
C SER A 203 -8.10 -25.85 6.35
N ASP A 204 -9.37 -25.55 6.10
CA ASP A 204 -9.80 -24.75 4.95
C ASP A 204 -9.25 -23.31 4.96
N ASN A 205 -9.06 -22.76 6.15
CA ASN A 205 -8.50 -21.42 6.29
C ASN A 205 -6.98 -21.40 6.04
N LYS A 206 -6.27 -22.52 6.24
CA LYS A 206 -4.83 -22.60 5.91
C LYS A 206 -4.63 -22.59 4.39
N LEU A 207 -5.45 -23.34 3.64
CA LEU A 207 -5.42 -23.34 2.18
C LEU A 207 -5.67 -21.93 1.62
N SER A 208 -6.73 -21.25 2.08
CA SER A 208 -7.00 -19.87 1.67
C SER A 208 -5.84 -18.91 1.98
N GLN A 209 -5.16 -19.08 3.11
CA GLN A 209 -3.98 -18.27 3.46
C GLN A 209 -2.78 -18.56 2.55
N ILE A 210 -2.56 -19.83 2.17
CA ILE A 210 -1.50 -20.21 1.24
C ILE A 210 -1.75 -19.58 -0.14
N PHE A 211 -2.96 -19.68 -0.66
CA PHE A 211 -3.31 -19.05 -1.93
C PHE A 211 -3.18 -17.51 -1.88
N LEU A 212 -3.60 -16.85 -0.79
CA LEU A 212 -3.37 -15.40 -0.66
C LEU A 212 -1.88 -15.05 -0.62
N LEU A 213 -1.06 -15.88 0.01
CA LEU A 213 0.39 -15.69 0.08
C LEU A 213 1.05 -15.89 -1.29
N THR A 214 0.63 -16.90 -2.08
CA THR A 214 1.14 -17.07 -3.44
C THR A 214 0.70 -15.92 -4.35
N ALA A 215 -0.55 -15.43 -4.23
CA ALA A 215 -1.02 -14.23 -4.94
C ALA A 215 -0.15 -13.00 -4.62
N MET A 216 0.23 -12.85 -3.34
CA MET A 216 1.08 -11.76 -2.88
C MET A 216 2.50 -11.84 -3.46
N ILE A 217 3.09 -13.04 -3.53
CA ILE A 217 4.41 -13.24 -4.16
C ILE A 217 4.35 -12.90 -5.65
N ILE A 218 3.35 -13.40 -6.38
CA ILE A 218 3.22 -13.14 -7.83
C ILE A 218 2.98 -11.65 -8.11
N SER A 219 2.17 -10.97 -7.29
CA SER A 219 1.95 -9.52 -7.44
C SER A 219 3.18 -8.69 -7.05
N SER A 220 4.00 -9.17 -6.12
CA SER A 220 5.30 -8.55 -5.82
C SER A 220 6.28 -8.62 -6.99
N ILE A 221 6.30 -9.76 -7.71
CA ILE A 221 7.07 -9.93 -8.95
C ILE A 221 6.52 -8.99 -10.04
N ASN A 222 5.19 -8.83 -10.15
CA ASN A 222 4.60 -7.88 -11.10
C ASN A 222 5.03 -6.42 -10.79
N LEU A 223 5.10 -6.01 -9.52
CA LEU A 223 5.62 -4.70 -9.13
C LEU A 223 7.10 -4.50 -9.48
N TYR A 224 7.92 -5.55 -9.38
CA TYR A 224 9.34 -5.50 -9.77
C TYR A 224 9.55 -5.09 -11.23
N SER A 225 8.56 -5.33 -12.09
CA SER A 225 8.58 -4.89 -13.49
C SER A 225 8.84 -3.40 -13.68
N ASN A 226 8.43 -2.55 -12.72
CA ASN A 226 8.67 -1.11 -12.79
C ASN A 226 10.14 -0.78 -12.52
N SER A 227 10.76 -1.48 -11.58
CA SER A 227 12.18 -1.26 -11.24
C SER A 227 13.12 -1.73 -12.34
N MET A 228 12.73 -2.74 -13.14
CA MET A 228 13.49 -3.19 -14.32
C MET A 228 13.60 -2.11 -15.42
N VAL A 229 12.60 -1.23 -15.54
CA VAL A 229 12.57 -0.15 -16.56
C VAL A 229 12.88 1.22 -15.94
N SER A 230 13.26 1.25 -14.66
CA SER A 230 13.57 2.49 -13.96
C SER A 230 14.96 3.03 -14.31
N HIS A 231 15.17 4.33 -14.09
CA HIS A 231 16.50 4.97 -14.19
C HIS A 231 17.55 4.35 -13.25
N SER A 232 17.11 3.69 -12.17
CA SER A 232 17.98 2.93 -11.29
C SER A 232 18.71 1.79 -12.02
N ASN A 233 18.09 1.21 -13.06
CA ASN A 233 18.68 0.11 -13.82
C ASN A 233 19.78 0.58 -14.79
N SER A 234 19.74 1.84 -15.22
CA SER A 234 20.71 2.45 -16.13
C SER A 234 21.93 3.07 -15.43
N LEU A 235 22.05 2.92 -14.11
CA LEU A 235 23.19 3.44 -13.36
C LEU A 235 24.47 2.65 -13.70
N PRO A 236 25.60 3.33 -13.98
CA PRO A 236 26.86 2.67 -14.33
C PRO A 236 27.47 1.90 -13.14
N SER A 237 27.10 2.24 -11.90
CA SER A 237 27.57 1.58 -10.68
C SER A 237 26.41 1.31 -9.72
N TYR A 238 26.44 0.17 -9.03
CA TYR A 238 25.45 -0.28 -8.03
C TYR A 238 23.98 -0.34 -8.50
N SER A 239 23.75 -0.52 -9.80
CA SER A 239 22.41 -0.66 -10.40
C SER A 239 21.53 -1.68 -9.67
N THR A 240 22.05 -2.87 -9.32
CA THR A 240 21.29 -3.90 -8.59
C THR A 240 20.72 -3.40 -7.25
N LEU A 241 21.47 -2.56 -6.55
CA LEU A 241 21.07 -2.04 -5.25
C LEU A 241 20.03 -0.92 -5.39
N ALA A 242 20.24 -0.01 -6.34
CA ALA A 242 19.28 1.04 -6.65
C ALA A 242 17.93 0.46 -7.12
N VAL A 243 17.97 -0.56 -8.00
CA VAL A 243 16.79 -1.32 -8.45
C VAL A 243 16.09 -2.01 -7.27
N SER A 244 16.86 -2.60 -6.34
CA SER A 244 16.29 -3.23 -5.14
C SER A 244 15.59 -2.22 -4.23
N MET A 245 16.19 -1.04 -4.05
CA MET A 245 15.61 0.02 -3.22
C MET A 245 14.36 0.64 -3.86
N ASP A 246 14.36 0.77 -5.18
CA ASP A 246 13.17 1.18 -5.95
C ASP A 246 12.04 0.16 -5.82
N TRP A 247 12.36 -1.14 -5.90
CA TRP A 247 11.37 -2.19 -5.67
C TRP A 247 10.80 -2.16 -4.25
N ILE A 248 11.64 -1.99 -3.23
CA ILE A 248 11.21 -1.83 -1.83
C ILE A 248 10.35 -0.58 -1.66
N HIS A 249 10.69 0.53 -2.33
CA HIS A 249 9.89 1.74 -2.35
C HIS A 249 8.48 1.46 -2.90
N PHE A 250 8.37 0.84 -4.08
CA PHE A 250 7.08 0.49 -4.69
C PHE A 250 6.27 -0.49 -3.84
N MET A 251 6.91 -1.46 -3.19
CA MET A 251 6.26 -2.37 -2.25
C MET A 251 5.67 -1.61 -1.06
N ALA A 252 6.43 -0.70 -0.45
CA ALA A 252 5.94 0.12 0.67
C ALA A 252 4.81 1.08 0.24
N VAL A 253 4.93 1.72 -0.93
CA VAL A 253 3.87 2.54 -1.54
C VAL A 253 2.61 1.70 -1.74
N SER A 254 2.73 0.47 -2.25
CA SER A 254 1.59 -0.40 -2.47
C SER A 254 0.91 -0.86 -1.17
N ILE A 255 1.68 -1.19 -0.14
CA ILE A 255 1.14 -1.53 1.19
C ILE A 255 0.31 -0.36 1.75
N TRP A 256 0.82 0.87 1.63
CA TRP A 256 0.15 2.06 2.15
C TRP A 256 -1.02 2.50 1.27
N ILE A 257 -0.76 2.94 0.03
CA ILE A 257 -1.78 3.49 -0.87
C ILE A 257 -2.79 2.41 -1.29
N GLY A 258 -2.34 1.20 -1.63
CA GLY A 258 -3.25 0.09 -1.94
C GLY A 258 -4.05 -0.38 -0.71
N GLY A 259 -3.53 -0.17 0.50
CA GLY A 259 -4.29 -0.32 1.74
C GLY A 259 -5.38 0.74 1.91
N LEU A 260 -5.11 2.00 1.56
CA LEU A 260 -6.14 3.04 1.51
C LEU A 260 -7.25 2.69 0.50
N PHE A 261 -6.90 2.12 -0.66
CA PHE A 261 -7.89 1.60 -1.61
C PHE A 261 -8.73 0.49 -0.99
N TYR A 262 -8.11 -0.45 -0.27
CA TYR A 262 -8.82 -1.50 0.44
C TYR A 262 -9.83 -0.92 1.45
N LEU A 263 -9.40 0.04 2.27
CA LEU A 263 -10.26 0.67 3.29
C LEU A 263 -11.41 1.47 2.68
N SER A 264 -11.12 2.26 1.64
CA SER A 264 -12.06 3.15 0.95
C SER A 264 -13.10 2.39 0.10
N LEU A 265 -12.72 1.27 -0.53
CA LEU A 265 -13.62 0.53 -1.43
C LEU A 265 -14.34 -0.64 -0.75
N ILE A 266 -13.64 -1.33 0.17
CA ILE A 266 -14.12 -2.59 0.72
C ILE A 266 -14.64 -2.39 2.15
N LEU A 267 -13.82 -1.85 3.06
CA LEU A 267 -14.17 -1.77 4.48
C LEU A 267 -15.34 -0.80 4.73
N THR A 268 -15.22 0.44 4.26
CA THR A 268 -16.23 1.49 4.47
C THR A 268 -17.58 1.19 3.84
N ARG A 269 -17.63 0.46 2.72
CA ARG A 269 -18.90 0.09 2.05
C ARG A 269 -19.63 -1.07 2.73
N ASN A 270 -19.00 -1.75 3.70
CA ASN A 270 -19.66 -2.73 4.56
C ASN A 270 -20.17 -2.11 5.86
N LEU A 271 -19.74 -0.89 6.21
CA LEU A 271 -20.26 -0.10 7.34
C LEU A 271 -21.58 0.60 7.01
N LYS A 272 -22.43 -0.01 6.17
CA LYS A 272 -23.72 0.62 5.83
C LYS A 272 -24.50 0.85 7.12
N PRO A 273 -24.93 2.08 7.41
CA PRO A 273 -25.91 2.28 8.46
C PRO A 273 -27.13 1.45 8.07
N VAL A 274 -27.65 0.67 9.02
CA VAL A 274 -28.99 0.11 8.90
C VAL A 274 -29.90 1.29 8.58
N ASP A 275 -30.47 1.32 7.37
CA ASP A 275 -31.46 2.32 7.00
C ASP A 275 -32.64 2.08 7.93
N TYR A 276 -32.75 2.97 8.91
CA TYR A 276 -33.87 3.04 9.83
C TYR A 276 -35.00 3.72 9.07
N ASP A 277 -35.69 2.96 8.21
CA ASP A 277 -37.00 3.40 7.77
C ASP A 277 -37.88 3.46 9.02
N SER A 278 -38.06 4.68 9.53
CA SER A 278 -38.85 5.05 10.71
C SER A 278 -40.33 4.61 10.64
N LYS A 279 -40.74 3.89 9.59
CA LYS A 279 -42.09 3.39 9.37
C LYS A 279 -42.27 1.89 9.66
N SER A 280 -41.20 1.13 9.90
CA SER A 280 -41.34 -0.27 10.26
C SER A 280 -41.27 -0.45 11.79
N ASN A 281 -42.45 -0.64 12.41
CA ASN A 281 -42.66 -1.08 13.79
C ASN A 281 -42.12 -2.51 14.01
N SER A 282 -40.86 -2.76 13.69
CA SER A 282 -40.17 -4.00 14.03
C SER A 282 -39.45 -3.78 15.35
N ASN A 283 -39.77 -4.62 16.34
CA ASN A 283 -39.08 -4.67 17.62
C ASN A 283 -37.60 -5.01 17.35
N ILE A 284 -36.76 -3.98 17.24
CA ILE A 284 -35.32 -4.15 17.13
C ILE A 284 -34.85 -4.83 18.41
N THR A 285 -34.48 -6.09 18.30
CA THR A 285 -34.03 -6.88 19.45
C THR A 285 -32.65 -6.41 19.88
N PHE A 286 -32.43 -6.31 21.20
CA PHE A 286 -31.14 -5.95 21.82
C PHE A 286 -29.95 -6.72 21.24
N SER A 287 -30.16 -8.00 20.88
CA SER A 287 -29.19 -8.86 20.19
C SER A 287 -28.68 -8.27 18.87
N SER A 288 -29.57 -7.73 18.02
CA SER A 288 -29.19 -7.14 16.73
C SER A 288 -28.33 -5.88 16.89
N THR A 289 -28.62 -5.05 17.89
CA THR A 289 -27.80 -3.86 18.18
C THR A 289 -26.44 -4.22 18.75
N TYR A 290 -26.36 -5.25 19.59
CA TYR A 290 -25.10 -5.72 20.16
C TYR A 290 -24.17 -6.31 19.09
N ASP A 291 -24.71 -7.10 18.17
CA ASP A 291 -23.95 -7.66 17.04
C ASP A 291 -23.41 -6.55 16.12
N ASP A 292 -24.21 -5.51 15.84
CA ASP A 292 -23.78 -4.35 15.07
C ASP A 292 -22.62 -3.60 15.75
N LEU A 293 -22.70 -3.39 17.07
CA LEU A 293 -21.65 -2.75 17.86
C LEU A 293 -20.33 -3.51 17.77
N ILE A 294 -20.37 -4.83 17.92
CA ILE A 294 -19.19 -5.69 17.82
C ILE A 294 -18.58 -5.63 16.42
N SER A 295 -19.41 -5.59 15.37
CA SER A 295 -18.92 -5.50 13.98
C SER A 295 -18.17 -4.19 13.71
N VAL A 296 -18.67 -3.06 14.23
CA VAL A 296 -18.03 -1.75 14.12
C VAL A 296 -16.77 -1.70 14.97
N HIS A 297 -16.80 -2.27 16.17
CA HIS A 297 -15.63 -2.41 17.04
C HIS A 297 -14.49 -3.18 16.35
N ASN A 298 -14.79 -4.36 15.80
CA ASN A 298 -13.81 -5.17 15.07
C ASN A 298 -13.25 -4.46 13.82
N SER A 299 -14.10 -3.71 13.12
CA SER A 299 -13.67 -2.90 11.97
C SER A 299 -12.76 -1.75 12.40
N SER A 300 -13.02 -1.16 13.57
CA SER A 300 -12.22 -0.07 14.13
C SER A 300 -10.85 -0.56 14.62
N ILE A 301 -10.79 -1.72 15.30
CA ILE A 301 -9.51 -2.37 15.65
C ILE A 301 -8.70 -2.71 14.40
N SER A 302 -9.35 -3.24 13.35
CA SER A 302 -8.70 -3.48 12.07
C SER A 302 -8.08 -2.20 11.51
N LEU A 303 -8.81 -1.10 11.55
CA LEU A 303 -8.32 0.20 11.10
C LEU A 303 -7.13 0.72 11.94
N MET A 304 -7.11 0.49 13.26
CA MET A 304 -5.95 0.78 14.11
C MET A 304 -4.71 -0.06 13.78
N ASN A 305 -4.92 -1.34 13.46
CA ASN A 305 -3.85 -2.24 13.01
C ASN A 305 -3.30 -1.83 11.64
N PHE A 306 -4.14 -1.32 10.74
CA PHE A 306 -3.67 -0.76 9.48
C PHE A 306 -2.77 0.46 9.70
N SER A 307 -3.13 1.34 10.65
CA SER A 307 -2.30 2.52 10.97
C SER A 307 -0.87 2.14 11.38
N PHE A 308 -0.70 1.00 12.07
CA PHE A 308 0.63 0.45 12.39
C PHE A 308 1.44 0.12 11.14
N VAL A 309 0.84 -0.58 10.19
CA VAL A 309 1.45 -0.96 8.92
C VAL A 309 1.78 0.29 8.10
N ALA A 310 0.87 1.25 8.06
CA ALA A 310 1.05 2.51 7.34
C ALA A 310 2.25 3.32 7.88
N ILE A 311 2.48 3.36 9.20
CA ILE A 311 3.65 4.05 9.78
C ILE A 311 4.96 3.39 9.33
N ILE A 312 5.03 2.05 9.33
CA ILE A 312 6.22 1.32 8.86
C ILE A 312 6.44 1.58 7.37
N ALA A 313 5.38 1.47 6.57
CA ALA A 313 5.44 1.74 5.13
C ALA A 313 5.92 3.17 4.84
N LEU A 314 5.37 4.18 5.53
CA LEU A 314 5.80 5.58 5.39
C LEU A 314 7.28 5.79 5.73
N CYS A 315 7.80 5.10 6.76
CA CYS A 315 9.22 5.19 7.07
C CYS A 315 10.07 4.59 5.94
N VAL A 316 9.69 3.42 5.43
CA VAL A 316 10.40 2.79 4.31
C VAL A 316 10.33 3.67 3.05
N ILE A 317 9.16 4.24 2.74
CA ILE A 317 8.97 5.18 1.62
C ILE A 317 9.87 6.40 1.77
N GLY A 318 9.92 7.01 2.96
CA GLY A 318 10.74 8.18 3.21
C GLY A 318 12.24 7.90 3.05
N VAL A 319 12.72 6.83 3.70
CA VAL A 319 14.12 6.39 3.66
C VAL A 319 14.54 6.00 2.23
N SER A 320 13.77 5.16 1.54
CA SER A 320 14.04 4.75 0.15
C SER A 320 13.91 5.89 -0.85
N GLY A 321 12.91 6.76 -0.69
CA GLY A 321 12.70 7.91 -1.55
C GLY A 321 13.83 8.94 -1.42
N LEU A 322 14.37 9.15 -0.22
CA LEU A 322 15.53 10.03 -0.02
C LEU A 322 16.80 9.46 -0.66
N TYR A 323 17.03 8.16 -0.52
CA TYR A 323 18.16 7.49 -1.17
C TYR A 323 18.07 7.60 -2.70
N LEU A 324 16.92 7.28 -3.29
CA LEU A 324 16.71 7.38 -4.73
C LEU A 324 16.79 8.83 -5.22
N GLY A 325 16.24 9.77 -4.47
CA GLY A 325 16.33 11.20 -4.77
C GLY A 325 17.78 11.69 -4.78
N TYR A 326 18.58 11.26 -3.80
CA TYR A 326 20.01 11.58 -3.73
C TYR A 326 20.76 11.06 -4.97
N ILE A 327 20.55 9.79 -5.34
CA ILE A 327 21.23 9.18 -6.49
C ILE A 327 20.88 9.87 -7.81
N HIS A 328 19.63 10.28 -8.00
CA HIS A 328 19.19 10.88 -9.25
C HIS A 328 19.47 12.38 -9.38
N LEU A 329 19.45 13.15 -8.29
CA LEU A 329 19.62 14.61 -8.35
C LEU A 329 21.04 15.08 -8.05
N GLN A 330 21.75 14.37 -7.15
CA GLN A 330 23.13 14.57 -6.70
C GLN A 330 23.49 15.96 -6.12
N ASN A 331 22.75 17.02 -6.44
CA ASN A 331 22.93 18.40 -5.98
C ASN A 331 21.60 19.02 -5.52
N LEU A 332 21.66 19.91 -4.53
CA LEU A 332 20.47 20.64 -4.04
C LEU A 332 19.90 21.61 -5.08
N HIS A 333 20.77 22.25 -5.86
CA HIS A 333 20.34 23.19 -6.89
C HIS A 333 19.45 22.49 -7.94
N SER A 334 19.80 21.27 -8.33
CA SER A 334 19.05 20.46 -9.30
C SER A 334 17.61 20.18 -8.87
N VAL A 335 17.31 20.18 -7.57
CA VAL A 335 15.95 19.95 -7.04
C VAL A 335 14.97 21.02 -7.52
N PHE A 336 15.41 22.27 -7.66
CA PHE A 336 14.54 23.39 -7.99
C PHE A 336 14.65 23.84 -9.45
N SER A 337 15.81 23.62 -10.07
CA SER A 337 16.07 24.06 -11.45
C SER A 337 15.66 23.05 -12.52
N THR A 338 15.70 21.75 -12.22
CA THR A 338 15.45 20.69 -13.22
C THR A 338 13.98 20.30 -13.29
N LEU A 339 13.51 19.85 -14.46
CA LEU A 339 12.14 19.36 -14.62
C LEU A 339 11.87 18.15 -13.71
N TYR A 340 12.86 17.25 -13.60
CA TYR A 340 12.82 16.10 -12.70
C TYR A 340 12.65 16.54 -11.24
N GLY A 341 13.42 17.53 -10.79
CA GLY A 341 13.35 18.09 -9.44
C GLY A 341 11.98 18.74 -9.16
N GLN A 342 11.44 19.51 -10.09
CA GLN A 342 10.12 20.13 -9.94
C GLN A 342 8.99 19.11 -9.82
N LEU A 343 9.02 18.03 -10.61
CA LEU A 343 8.08 16.91 -10.48
C LEU A 343 8.22 16.18 -9.14
N LEU A 344 9.46 16.03 -8.64
CA LEU A 344 9.71 15.48 -7.31
C LEU A 344 9.13 16.38 -6.20
N VAL A 345 9.32 17.69 -6.29
CA VAL A 345 8.75 18.68 -5.36
C VAL A 345 7.22 18.62 -5.40
N LEU A 346 6.62 18.51 -6.58
CA LEU A 346 5.17 18.32 -6.72
C LEU A 346 4.69 17.02 -6.05
N LYS A 347 5.41 15.90 -6.25
CA LYS A 347 5.13 14.61 -5.60
C LYS A 347 5.16 14.74 -4.08
N LEU A 348 6.17 15.41 -3.54
CA LEU A 348 6.30 15.67 -2.10
C LEU A 348 5.21 16.62 -1.58
N GLY A 349 4.88 17.65 -2.35
CA GLY A 349 3.80 18.62 -2.05
C GLY A 349 2.42 17.97 -1.97
N LEU A 350 2.17 16.92 -2.75
CA LEU A 350 0.94 16.09 -2.66
C LEU A 350 1.01 15.06 -1.52
N ALA A 351 2.18 14.47 -1.28
CA ALA A 351 2.36 13.50 -0.21
C ALA A 351 2.21 14.13 1.19
N PHE A 352 2.64 15.38 1.36
CA PHE A 352 2.55 16.10 2.64
C PHE A 352 1.12 16.19 3.19
N PRO A 353 0.12 16.80 2.50
CA PRO A 353 -1.25 16.86 3.00
C PRO A 353 -1.85 15.46 3.18
N LEU A 354 -1.50 14.49 2.33
CA LEU A 354 -1.94 13.10 2.48
C LEU A 354 -1.49 12.50 3.82
N ILE A 355 -0.24 12.73 4.24
CA ILE A 355 0.28 12.25 5.54
C ILE A 355 -0.42 12.96 6.71
N PHE A 356 -0.70 14.27 6.60
CA PHE A 356 -1.40 15.02 7.64
C PHE A 356 -2.84 14.56 7.83
N ILE A 357 -3.57 14.29 6.74
CA ILE A 357 -4.93 13.74 6.81
C ILE A 357 -4.88 12.34 7.43
N GLY A 358 -3.87 11.51 7.08
CA GLY A 358 -3.66 10.19 7.67
C GLY A 358 -3.45 10.24 9.19
N ARG A 359 -2.63 11.18 9.65
CA ARG A 359 -2.40 11.46 11.08
C ARG A 359 -3.68 11.87 11.78
N TYR A 360 -4.47 12.75 11.17
CA TYR A 360 -5.74 13.21 11.71
C TYR A 360 -6.76 12.06 11.83
N ASN A 361 -6.87 11.24 10.78
CA ASN A 361 -7.73 10.06 10.80
C ASN A 361 -7.32 9.08 11.90
N GLN A 362 -6.03 8.80 12.07
CA GLN A 362 -5.52 7.92 13.13
C GLN A 362 -6.01 8.35 14.53
N LEU A 363 -5.97 9.65 14.85
CA LEU A 363 -6.41 10.16 16.15
C LEU A 363 -7.92 9.97 16.35
N LYS A 364 -8.71 10.27 15.32
CA LYS A 364 -10.17 10.08 15.35
C LYS A 364 -10.56 8.62 15.52
N ILE A 365 -9.88 7.70 14.84
CA ILE A 365 -10.15 6.26 14.94
C ILE A 365 -9.96 5.77 16.37
N PHE A 366 -8.91 6.24 17.06
CA PHE A 366 -8.67 5.88 18.46
C PHE A 366 -9.81 6.36 19.38
N GLU A 367 -10.20 7.63 19.25
CA GLU A 367 -11.31 8.20 20.03
C GLU A 367 -12.61 7.40 19.82
N TYR A 368 -12.94 7.07 18.56
CA TYR A 368 -14.12 6.29 18.22
C TYR A 368 -14.07 4.88 18.81
N THR A 369 -12.92 4.22 18.73
CA THR A 369 -12.77 2.85 19.22
C THR A 369 -12.90 2.83 20.74
N SER A 370 -12.27 3.78 21.45
CA SER A 370 -12.40 3.92 22.91
C SER A 370 -13.84 4.16 23.36
N LEU A 371 -14.59 5.02 22.65
CA LEU A 371 -16.01 5.25 22.96
C LEU A 371 -16.83 3.98 22.76
N ILE A 372 -16.61 3.25 21.67
CA ILE A 372 -17.31 1.99 21.38
C ILE A 372 -16.97 0.91 22.42
N SER A 373 -15.70 0.77 22.81
CA SER A 373 -15.29 -0.22 23.80
C SER A 373 -15.90 0.06 25.18
N ASN A 374 -15.93 1.33 25.62
CA ASN A 374 -16.60 1.72 26.87
C ASN A 374 -18.11 1.44 26.82
N LEU A 375 -18.73 1.61 25.65
CA LEU A 375 -20.15 1.34 25.48
C LEU A 375 -20.47 -0.16 25.47
N ILE A 376 -19.66 -0.97 24.79
CA ILE A 376 -19.78 -2.44 24.85
C ILE A 376 -19.68 -2.88 26.30
N LYS A 377 -18.69 -2.38 27.05
CA LYS A 377 -18.54 -2.63 28.49
C LYS A 377 -19.80 -2.25 29.28
N ASN A 378 -20.27 -1.01 29.14
CA ASN A 378 -21.46 -0.53 29.85
C ASN A 378 -22.73 -1.34 29.48
N ILE A 379 -22.84 -1.84 28.26
CA ILE A 379 -23.96 -2.67 27.84
C ILE A 379 -23.87 -4.06 28.46
N ASP A 380 -22.67 -4.63 28.55
CA ASP A 380 -22.42 -5.92 29.23
C ASP A 380 -22.75 -5.81 30.73
N ASP A 381 -22.27 -4.73 31.38
CA ASP A 381 -22.54 -4.43 32.80
C ASP A 381 -24.04 -4.16 33.08
N LYS A 382 -24.75 -3.55 32.11
CA LYS A 382 -26.13 -3.04 32.26
C LYS A 382 -27.19 -3.86 31.55
N ALA A 383 -26.81 -5.00 30.94
CA ALA A 383 -27.73 -6.03 30.46
C ALA A 383 -28.66 -6.58 31.57
N SER A 384 -28.46 -6.15 32.82
CA SER A 384 -29.32 -6.37 33.97
C SER A 384 -30.52 -5.41 34.10
N ASN A 385 -30.57 -4.19 33.48
CA ASN A 385 -31.74 -3.30 33.62
C ASN A 385 -31.94 -2.27 32.47
N THR A 386 -33.06 -2.43 31.74
CA THR A 386 -33.88 -1.49 30.93
C THR A 386 -33.21 -0.51 29.96
N THR A 387 -33.46 -0.70 28.65
CA THR A 387 -32.86 0.03 27.52
C THR A 387 -33.93 0.67 26.63
N ASN A 388 -33.83 1.99 26.33
CA ASN A 388 -34.52 2.65 25.20
C ASN A 388 -34.00 4.07 24.87
N ILE A 389 -33.47 4.83 25.84
CA ILE A 389 -33.05 6.24 25.60
C ILE A 389 -31.58 6.32 25.11
N ALA A 390 -30.70 5.43 25.58
CA ALA A 390 -29.30 5.41 25.17
C ALA A 390 -29.08 5.03 23.69
N SER A 391 -30.01 4.29 23.07
CA SER A 391 -29.86 3.76 21.70
C SER A 391 -30.04 4.83 20.60
N ARG A 392 -30.89 5.85 20.81
CA ARG A 392 -31.16 6.89 19.79
C ARG A 392 -30.02 7.90 19.64
N GLN A 393 -29.57 8.52 20.73
CA GLN A 393 -28.44 9.46 20.71
C GLN A 393 -27.14 8.77 20.25
N TYR A 394 -27.00 7.48 20.56
CA TYR A 394 -25.89 6.64 20.13
C TYR A 394 -25.86 6.43 18.60
N GLN A 395 -27.02 6.20 17.98
CA GLN A 395 -27.12 5.95 16.54
C GLN A 395 -26.74 7.19 15.72
N GLU A 396 -27.17 8.38 16.13
CA GLU A 396 -26.88 9.63 15.43
C GLU A 396 -25.37 9.94 15.42
N ASN A 397 -24.72 9.85 16.59
CA ASN A 397 -23.27 10.07 16.70
C ASN A 397 -22.47 9.06 15.87
N ARG A 398 -22.85 7.77 15.88
CA ARG A 398 -22.21 6.72 15.08
C ARG A 398 -22.29 6.98 13.58
N ILE A 399 -23.48 7.36 13.07
CA ILE A 399 -23.71 7.59 11.64
C ILE A 399 -22.91 8.81 11.15
N MET A 400 -22.92 9.91 11.91
CA MET A 400 -22.13 11.10 11.60
C MET A 400 -20.63 10.80 11.58
N MET A 401 -20.13 10.07 12.57
CA MET A 401 -18.71 9.72 12.69
C MET A 401 -18.25 8.81 11.56
N LEU A 402 -18.98 7.72 11.27
CA LEU A 402 -18.66 6.81 10.16
C LEU A 402 -18.71 7.53 8.80
N LYS A 403 -19.68 8.41 8.59
CA LYS A 403 -19.77 9.21 7.37
C LYS A 403 -18.56 10.12 7.20
N SER A 404 -18.09 10.74 8.29
CA SER A 404 -16.89 11.58 8.26
C SER A 404 -15.63 10.78 7.90
N LEU A 405 -15.44 9.61 8.51
CA LEU A 405 -14.29 8.72 8.27
C LEU A 405 -14.30 8.16 6.84
N CYS A 406 -15.46 7.72 6.35
CA CYS A 406 -15.61 7.25 4.97
C CYS A 406 -15.27 8.35 3.96
N ARG A 407 -15.62 9.61 4.27
CA ARG A 407 -15.31 10.75 3.40
C ARG A 407 -13.81 11.06 3.41
N THR A 408 -13.17 11.08 4.57
CA THR A 408 -11.73 11.38 4.65
C THR A 408 -10.89 10.28 4.01
N LEU A 409 -11.21 9.00 4.23
CA LEU A 409 -10.52 7.87 3.57
C LEU A 409 -10.65 7.92 2.04
N LYS A 410 -11.79 8.38 1.52
CA LYS A 410 -11.95 8.60 0.06
C LYS A 410 -11.04 9.71 -0.45
N VAL A 411 -10.98 10.83 0.27
CA VAL A 411 -10.08 11.95 -0.08
C VAL A 411 -8.63 11.50 -0.07
N GLU A 412 -8.20 10.73 0.95
CA GLU A 412 -6.86 10.15 1.00
C GLU A 412 -6.58 9.22 -0.18
N SER A 413 -7.53 8.36 -0.56
CA SER A 413 -7.36 7.48 -1.72
C SER A 413 -7.21 8.27 -3.03
N ILE A 414 -7.95 9.37 -3.19
CA ILE A 414 -7.86 10.24 -4.38
C ILE A 414 -6.50 10.96 -4.42
N LEU A 415 -6.03 11.48 -3.29
CA LEU A 415 -4.70 12.08 -3.17
C LEU A 415 -3.59 11.05 -3.45
N GLY A 416 -3.75 9.81 -2.97
CA GLY A 416 -2.85 8.71 -3.29
C GLY A 416 -2.77 8.42 -4.78
N ILE A 417 -3.91 8.43 -5.50
CA ILE A 417 -3.94 8.32 -6.96
C ILE A 417 -3.18 9.49 -7.61
N ALA A 418 -3.40 10.72 -7.16
CA ALA A 418 -2.69 11.89 -7.70
C ALA A 418 -1.17 11.78 -7.52
N VAL A 419 -0.69 11.31 -6.37
CA VAL A 419 0.73 11.05 -6.12
C VAL A 419 1.29 10.00 -7.09
N LEU A 420 0.54 8.94 -7.39
CA LEU A 420 0.96 7.90 -8.33
C LEU A 420 1.00 8.40 -9.78
N ILE A 421 0.09 9.28 -10.17
CA ILE A 421 0.13 9.95 -11.48
C ILE A 421 1.40 10.79 -11.59
N VAL A 422 1.68 11.66 -10.62
CA VAL A 422 2.93 12.46 -10.66
C VAL A 422 4.17 11.55 -10.67
N ALA A 423 4.14 10.43 -9.95
CA ALA A 423 5.24 9.46 -9.95
C ALA A 423 5.46 8.79 -11.33
N SER A 424 4.41 8.57 -12.14
CA SER A 424 4.58 8.01 -13.48
C SER A 424 5.24 9.01 -14.43
N PHE A 425 4.90 10.31 -14.32
CA PHE A 425 5.57 11.36 -15.07
C PHE A 425 7.05 11.47 -14.68
N LEU A 426 7.37 11.35 -13.39
CA LEU A 426 8.75 11.31 -12.93
C LEU A 426 9.53 10.11 -13.50
N SER A 427 8.88 8.96 -13.70
CA SER A 427 9.51 7.77 -14.28
C SER A 427 9.74 7.84 -15.80
N VAL A 428 9.14 8.82 -16.48
CA VAL A 428 9.30 9.06 -17.92
C VAL A 428 10.26 10.23 -18.19
N THR A 429 10.56 11.01 -17.15
CA THR A 429 11.45 12.18 -17.23
C THR A 429 12.86 11.76 -16.86
N SER A 430 13.82 12.00 -17.76
CA SER A 430 15.24 11.75 -17.51
C SER A 430 15.73 12.49 -16.27
N PRO A 431 16.48 11.84 -15.36
CA PRO A 431 17.17 12.57 -14.30
C PRO A 431 18.26 13.48 -14.91
N PRO A 432 18.62 14.59 -14.26
CA PRO A 432 19.68 15.46 -14.73
C PRO A 432 21.02 14.72 -14.77
N SER A 433 21.65 14.67 -15.94
CA SER A 433 23.04 14.24 -16.09
C SER A 433 23.99 15.38 -15.72
N LEU A 434 25.06 15.08 -14.96
CA LEU A 434 26.16 16.00 -14.68
C LEU A 434 26.91 16.33 -15.98
N GLU A 435 26.42 17.28 -16.77
CA GLU A 435 27.13 17.81 -17.96
C GLU A 435 27.40 19.32 -17.90
N VAL A 436 27.03 20.01 -16.82
CA VAL A 436 27.22 21.47 -16.74
C VAL A 436 28.70 21.89 -16.53
N PHE A 437 29.64 20.96 -16.32
CA PHE A 437 31.03 21.29 -15.97
C PHE A 437 32.10 21.09 -17.05
N ASN A 438 31.77 20.66 -18.26
CA ASN A 438 32.77 20.43 -19.31
C ASN A 438 33.21 21.69 -20.10
N GLY A 439 32.87 22.90 -19.62
CA GLY A 439 33.25 24.17 -20.25
C GLY A 439 34.40 24.95 -19.59
N PHE A 440 34.96 24.48 -18.47
CA PHE A 440 35.99 25.21 -17.72
C PHE A 440 37.37 24.52 -17.80
N SER A 441 38.41 25.35 -17.92
CA SER A 441 39.83 24.96 -18.01
C SER A 441 40.30 24.09 -16.85
N ASP A 442 41.29 23.22 -17.12
CA ASP A 442 41.80 22.17 -16.21
C ASP A 442 42.27 22.67 -14.82
N ASP A 443 42.64 23.94 -14.68
CA ASP A 443 43.00 24.53 -13.37
C ASP A 443 41.79 24.79 -12.45
N ILE A 444 40.60 25.02 -13.03
CA ILE A 444 39.35 25.15 -12.27
C ILE A 444 38.78 23.77 -11.89
N ARG A 445 39.11 22.71 -12.66
CA ARG A 445 38.66 21.33 -12.41
C ARG A 445 39.13 20.78 -11.06
N ILE A 446 40.37 21.06 -10.65
CA ILE A 446 40.91 20.53 -9.38
C ILE A 446 40.32 21.29 -8.18
N GLN A 447 40.09 22.60 -8.31
CA GLN A 447 39.43 23.39 -7.26
C GLN A 447 37.95 23.02 -7.13
N ILE A 448 37.24 22.86 -8.25
CA ILE A 448 35.81 22.51 -8.24
C ILE A 448 35.58 21.03 -7.92
N ALA A 449 36.45 20.09 -8.27
CA ALA A 449 36.30 18.68 -7.84
C ALA A 449 36.41 18.51 -6.31
N SER A 450 37.05 19.46 -5.62
CA SER A 450 37.03 19.54 -4.15
C SER A 450 35.78 20.26 -3.59
N ASP A 451 35.15 21.14 -4.37
CA ASP A 451 33.97 21.95 -4.00
C ASP A 451 32.62 21.34 -4.47
N SER A 452 32.65 20.40 -5.44
CA SER A 452 31.48 19.82 -6.12
C SER A 452 30.94 18.56 -5.45
N ARG A 453 31.58 18.10 -4.37
CA ARG A 453 30.88 17.28 -3.38
C ARG A 453 30.12 18.24 -2.52
N ASP A 454 28.87 18.50 -2.88
CA ASP A 454 27.92 19.21 -2.03
C ASP A 454 27.61 18.31 -0.82
N SER A 455 28.59 18.15 0.07
CA SER A 455 28.53 17.36 1.30
C SER A 455 27.34 17.80 2.14
N SER A 456 26.95 19.06 1.99
CA SER A 456 25.71 19.65 2.49
C SER A 456 24.47 18.81 2.13
N PHE A 457 24.34 18.33 0.89
CA PHE A 457 23.19 17.54 0.43
C PHE A 457 23.18 16.15 1.05
N ILE A 458 24.36 15.51 1.15
CA ILE A 458 24.52 14.21 1.81
C ILE A 458 24.12 14.30 3.29
N TYR A 459 24.64 15.30 4.01
CA TYR A 459 24.29 15.52 5.41
C TYR A 459 22.80 15.85 5.58
N LEU A 460 22.20 16.60 4.65
CA LEU A 460 20.76 16.86 4.65
C LEU A 460 19.94 15.58 4.47
N VAL A 461 20.31 14.72 3.53
CA VAL A 461 19.64 13.44 3.29
C VAL A 461 19.73 12.54 4.52
N ILE A 462 20.91 12.43 5.13
CA ILE A 462 21.13 11.61 6.34
C ILE A 462 20.33 12.16 7.52
N THR A 463 20.38 13.47 7.77
CA THR A 463 19.65 14.09 8.88
C THR A 463 18.13 13.92 8.71
N LEU A 464 17.59 14.10 7.50
CA LEU A 464 16.17 13.89 7.24
C LEU A 464 15.76 12.42 7.42
N ALA A 465 16.59 11.46 6.98
CA ALA A 465 16.34 10.03 7.18
C ALA A 465 16.30 9.65 8.68
N VAL A 466 17.19 10.23 9.48
CA VAL A 466 17.20 10.06 10.95
C VAL A 466 15.93 10.65 11.56
N ILE A 467 15.55 11.87 11.19
CA ILE A 467 14.34 12.54 11.67
C ILE A 467 13.09 11.70 11.36
N ILE A 468 12.94 11.24 10.11
CA ILE A 468 11.81 10.38 9.69
C ILE A 468 11.75 9.11 10.54
N SER A 469 12.90 8.47 10.76
CA SER A 469 12.98 7.23 11.55
C SER A 469 12.61 7.46 13.02
N VAL A 470 13.07 8.55 13.63
CA VAL A 470 12.70 8.91 15.02
C VAL A 470 11.21 9.19 15.14
N ILE A 471 10.64 9.97 14.22
CA ILE A 471 9.19 10.26 14.19
C ILE A 471 8.38 8.97 14.04
N ALA A 472 8.82 8.05 13.17
CA ALA A 472 8.17 6.75 12.99
C ALA A 472 8.18 5.93 14.30
N VAL A 473 9.32 5.84 15.00
CA VAL A 473 9.44 5.12 16.27
C VAL A 473 8.54 5.71 17.37
N VAL A 474 8.48 7.04 17.48
CA VAL A 474 7.60 7.71 18.46
C VAL A 474 6.13 7.42 18.17
N ASN A 475 5.70 7.57 16.91
CA ASN A 475 4.32 7.33 16.50
C ASN A 475 3.91 5.87 16.63
N PHE A 476 4.82 4.95 16.32
CA PHE A 476 4.65 3.53 16.52
C PHE A 476 4.36 3.20 17.99
N ARG A 477 5.20 3.69 18.91
CA ARG A 477 5.02 3.46 20.36
C ARG A 477 3.70 4.02 20.86
N LYS A 478 3.29 5.19 20.37
CA LYS A 478 2.00 5.79 20.72
C LYS A 478 0.83 4.91 20.26
N ASN A 479 0.86 4.40 19.03
CA ASN A 479 -0.20 3.55 18.49
C ASN A 479 -0.32 2.21 19.23
N GLN A 480 0.81 1.58 19.58
CA GLN A 480 0.81 0.35 20.36
C GLN A 480 0.15 0.54 21.73
N LYS A 481 0.52 1.61 22.45
CA LYS A 481 -0.09 1.95 23.75
C LYS A 481 -1.60 2.21 23.64
N GLN A 482 -2.05 2.80 22.52
CA GLN A 482 -3.48 3.03 22.28
C GLN A 482 -4.26 1.72 22.11
N ILE A 483 -3.71 0.77 21.37
CA ILE A 483 -4.29 -0.57 21.22
C ILE A 483 -4.34 -1.30 22.58
N GLU A 484 -3.25 -1.28 23.35
CA GLU A 484 -3.19 -1.89 24.68
C GLU A 484 -4.23 -1.29 25.65
N LYS A 485 -4.42 0.03 25.62
CA LYS A 485 -5.46 0.71 26.42
C LYS A 485 -6.87 0.24 26.07
N ILE A 486 -7.17 0.04 24.79
CA ILE A 486 -8.49 -0.43 24.34
C ILE A 486 -8.76 -1.86 24.81
N PHE A 487 -7.76 -2.73 24.72
CA PHE A 487 -7.90 -4.09 25.26
C PHE A 487 -8.06 -4.08 26.78
N ALA A 488 -7.29 -3.26 27.51
CA ALA A 488 -7.45 -3.13 28.96
C ALA A 488 -8.84 -2.62 29.37
N ILE A 489 -9.46 -1.73 28.59
CA ILE A 489 -10.85 -1.28 28.83
C ILE A 489 -11.82 -2.47 28.77
N MET A 490 -11.66 -3.36 27.78
CA MET A 490 -12.50 -4.55 27.65
C MET A 490 -12.24 -5.59 28.74
N ASP A 491 -10.97 -5.81 29.11
CA ASP A 491 -10.60 -6.84 30.08
C ASP A 491 -10.94 -6.47 31.52
N SER A 492 -11.00 -5.17 31.86
CA SER A 492 -11.37 -4.64 33.19
C SER A 492 -12.85 -4.85 33.59
N GLY A 493 -13.58 -5.70 32.87
CA GLY A 493 -14.98 -6.06 33.12
C GLY A 493 -15.18 -7.53 33.52
N PHE A 494 -14.12 -8.31 33.70
CA PHE A 494 -14.18 -9.69 34.21
C PHE A 494 -13.78 -9.81 35.68
#